data_AF-A0A2V2UXX0-F1
#
_entry.id   AF-A0A2V2UXX0-F1
#
_cell.length_a   1.000
_cell.length_b   1.000
_cell.length_c   1.000
_cell.angle_alpha   90.00
_cell.angle_beta   90.00
_cell.angle_gamma   90.00
#
_symmetry.space_group_name_H-M   'P 1'
#
loop_
_entity.id
_entity.type
_entity.pdbx_description
1 polymer ?
#
loop_
_entity_poly.entity_id
_entity_poly.type
_entity_poly.pdbx_seq_one_letter_code
_entity_poly.pdbx_strand_id
1 'polypeptide(L)'
;MSGRPETVHGGNGEGPASTVPQGNGRRMARPVLEGGTDQLAATRRRMEEARQPQWTLDSRVEDVLLEATARSTNMKLNDFLWQNLGGRGVVDTNRSVLLKELLKDPTRYIRDAGVLNEIHASSHYKRIRNDLRNKMFFDEDVRKLEENGVNTLIGWLEAAAEVKEIVHGITKQFLNAFLEDVRNSMRMSAPRYLEGCYESVYNARWHHVVEVPGGEGTGLEVREGESPQPWTYKAVGRTLEKDDGVEQSGAARPRLMVLTSDKAWPYSWNRKEDKSTRDCYVNCEVERVWQIVKDDLTEFFGTHGGTEFTPKRRLLIGTPGIGKSMAAGSYLLYQLLHYDAEQIQMVVYLIADRTFLFDKTSRTVSTYMGDSDNASFVRSLSDCGMKGYIIYNVAEPDDEPSDDLPPRGWGMVWCHPHSRGTNKEWVKRRGATQ
;
A
#
# COMPACT_ATOMS: atom_id res chain seq x y z
N MET A 1 -37.79 -39.69 -55.80
CA MET A 1 -37.93 -39.80 -54.32
C MET A 1 -37.52 -38.47 -53.68
N SER A 2 -37.67 -38.31 -52.37
CA SER A 2 -37.54 -37.04 -51.61
C SER A 2 -36.21 -36.29 -51.78
N GLY A 3 -36.21 -34.95 -51.63
CA GLY A 3 -35.02 -34.09 -51.53
C GLY A 3 -35.31 -32.58 -51.61
N ARG A 4 -35.12 -31.85 -50.50
CA ARG A 4 -35.40 -30.41 -50.28
C ARG A 4 -34.45 -29.47 -51.07
N PRO A 5 -34.82 -28.18 -51.33
CA PRO A 5 -34.71 -27.06 -50.35
C PRO A 5 -36.01 -26.19 -50.28
N GLU A 6 -36.16 -24.94 -49.83
CA GLU A 6 -35.25 -23.87 -49.33
C GLU A 6 -35.88 -23.00 -48.18
N THR A 7 -36.02 -21.66 -48.32
CA THR A 7 -36.28 -20.66 -47.24
C THR A 7 -37.20 -19.47 -47.65
N VAL A 8 -37.47 -18.55 -46.69
CA VAL A 8 -37.96 -17.11 -46.79
C VAL A 8 -39.33 -16.79 -46.11
N HIS A 9 -39.53 -15.50 -45.76
CA HIS A 9 -40.36 -14.85 -44.72
C HIS A 9 -41.88 -14.63 -44.95
N GLY A 10 -42.60 -14.33 -43.83
CA GLY A 10 -43.74 -13.40 -43.73
C GLY A 10 -45.08 -14.02 -43.24
N GLY A 11 -45.95 -13.36 -42.45
CA GLY A 11 -45.84 -12.10 -41.67
C GLY A 11 -47.22 -11.57 -41.16
N ASN A 12 -47.22 -10.83 -40.01
CA ASN A 12 -48.26 -9.93 -39.45
C ASN A 12 -49.65 -10.45 -38.96
N GLY A 13 -50.19 -9.74 -37.94
CA GLY A 13 -51.55 -9.81 -37.37
C GLY A 13 -51.54 -9.61 -35.83
N GLU A 14 -52.47 -8.95 -35.12
CA GLU A 14 -53.64 -8.10 -35.46
C GLU A 14 -53.99 -7.17 -34.25
N GLY A 15 -54.88 -6.19 -34.42
CA GLY A 15 -55.77 -5.69 -33.32
C GLY A 15 -55.55 -4.26 -32.76
N PRO A 16 -56.60 -3.57 -32.20
CA PRO A 16 -56.60 -2.11 -32.00
C PRO A 16 -56.87 -1.59 -30.56
N ALA A 17 -56.95 -0.25 -30.41
CA ALA A 17 -57.23 0.53 -29.18
C ALA A 17 -58.71 0.43 -28.70
N SER A 18 -59.20 1.02 -27.58
CA SER A 18 -58.81 2.29 -26.90
C SER A 18 -59.44 2.47 -25.49
N THR A 19 -59.25 3.66 -24.89
CA THR A 19 -59.98 4.31 -23.77
C THR A 19 -59.80 3.87 -22.30
N VAL A 20 -59.89 4.87 -21.40
CA VAL A 20 -59.80 4.81 -19.93
C VAL A 20 -60.81 5.83 -19.35
N PRO A 21 -61.59 5.49 -18.30
CA PRO A 21 -61.66 6.40 -17.15
C PRO A 21 -61.86 5.75 -15.75
N GLN A 22 -61.21 6.35 -14.75
CA GLN A 22 -61.64 6.57 -13.35
C GLN A 22 -62.31 5.43 -12.51
N GLY A 23 -61.49 4.77 -11.69
CA GLY A 23 -61.53 4.82 -10.21
C GLY A 23 -62.79 4.51 -9.38
N ASN A 24 -62.66 3.57 -8.42
CA ASN A 24 -62.68 3.89 -6.99
C ASN A 24 -61.91 2.81 -6.17
N GLY A 25 -61.42 3.14 -4.98
CA GLY A 25 -60.38 2.34 -4.29
C GLY A 25 -60.84 1.43 -3.15
N ARG A 26 -59.96 0.50 -2.72
CA ARG A 26 -60.03 -0.21 -1.43
C ARG A 26 -58.66 -0.71 -0.96
N ARG A 27 -58.35 -0.43 0.31
CA ARG A 27 -57.34 -1.10 1.20
C ARG A 27 -56.09 -1.70 0.54
N MET A 28 -54.97 -0.98 0.62
CA MET A 28 -53.66 -1.61 0.84
C MET A 28 -53.40 -1.70 2.36
N ALA A 29 -53.08 -2.90 2.86
CA ALA A 29 -52.57 -3.06 4.22
C ALA A 29 -51.09 -2.65 4.27
N ARG A 30 -50.66 -2.04 5.37
CA ARG A 30 -49.29 -1.52 5.55
C ARG A 30 -48.38 -2.66 6.04
N PRO A 31 -47.36 -3.11 5.27
CA PRO A 31 -46.32 -3.96 5.83
C PRO A 31 -45.55 -3.20 6.91
N VAL A 32 -45.20 -3.88 8.00
CA VAL A 32 -44.39 -3.29 9.08
C VAL A 32 -42.94 -3.22 8.61
N LEU A 33 -42.34 -2.02 8.67
CA LEU A 33 -40.93 -1.80 8.37
C LEU A 33 -40.06 -1.98 9.62
N GLU A 34 -39.95 -3.21 10.11
CA GLU A 34 -38.81 -3.63 10.92
C GLU A 34 -37.63 -3.94 9.98
N GLY A 35 -36.43 -3.44 10.30
CA GLY A 35 -35.20 -3.63 9.51
C GLY A 35 -34.49 -2.34 9.07
N GLY A 36 -35.14 -1.17 9.14
CA GLY A 36 -34.49 0.11 8.79
C GLY A 36 -33.35 0.51 9.73
N THR A 37 -33.43 0.13 11.01
CA THR A 37 -32.46 0.48 12.05
C THR A 37 -31.11 -0.18 11.82
N ASP A 38 -31.11 -1.47 11.49
CA ASP A 38 -29.88 -2.27 11.36
C ASP A 38 -29.13 -1.95 10.07
N GLN A 39 -29.83 -1.65 8.97
CA GLN A 39 -29.19 -1.11 7.77
C GLN A 39 -28.53 0.24 8.03
N LEU A 40 -29.17 1.15 8.79
CA LEU A 40 -28.57 2.42 9.15
C LEU A 40 -27.35 2.23 10.05
N ALA A 41 -27.41 1.33 11.04
CA ALA A 41 -26.27 1.01 11.91
C ALA A 41 -25.09 0.37 11.13
N ALA A 42 -25.37 -0.60 10.25
CA ALA A 42 -24.36 -1.27 9.43
C ALA A 42 -23.80 -0.41 8.29
N THR A 43 -24.55 0.59 7.82
CA THR A 43 -24.05 1.61 6.89
C THR A 43 -23.19 2.64 7.63
N ARG A 44 -23.60 3.05 8.83
CA ARG A 44 -22.85 3.99 9.67
C ARG A 44 -21.53 3.40 10.16
N ARG A 45 -21.49 2.12 10.55
CA ARG A 45 -20.25 1.37 10.81
C ARG A 45 -19.32 1.42 9.60
N ARG A 46 -19.77 0.99 8.42
CA ARG A 46 -18.94 1.00 7.21
C ARG A 46 -18.47 2.40 6.78
N MET A 47 -19.26 3.44 7.04
CA MET A 47 -18.87 4.83 6.78
C MET A 47 -17.91 5.42 7.84
N GLU A 48 -17.87 4.83 9.04
CA GLU A 48 -16.92 5.18 10.11
C GLU A 48 -15.61 4.36 9.97
N GLU A 49 -15.70 3.08 9.61
CA GLU A 49 -14.58 2.21 9.22
C GLU A 49 -13.80 2.83 8.04
N ALA A 50 -14.51 3.32 7.01
CA ALA A 50 -13.94 4.05 5.88
C ALA A 50 -13.41 5.47 6.21
N ARG A 51 -13.33 5.85 7.51
CA ARG A 51 -12.88 7.17 7.98
C ARG A 51 -12.06 7.15 9.28
N GLN A 52 -11.65 5.99 9.78
CA GLN A 52 -10.72 5.96 10.91
C GLN A 52 -9.35 6.50 10.47
N PRO A 53 -8.64 7.27 11.32
CA PRO A 53 -7.23 7.58 11.07
C PRO A 53 -6.41 6.29 10.96
N GLN A 54 -5.59 6.18 9.92
CA GLN A 54 -4.58 5.12 9.86
C GLN A 54 -3.46 5.45 10.85
N TRP A 55 -3.61 4.92 12.07
CA TRP A 55 -2.59 5.05 13.11
C TRP A 55 -1.31 4.30 12.72
N THR A 56 -0.18 4.86 13.12
CA THR A 56 1.18 4.35 12.90
C THR A 56 1.94 4.29 14.22
N LEU A 57 3.12 3.67 14.23
CA LEU A 57 3.96 3.62 15.42
C LEU A 57 4.44 5.02 15.89
N ASP A 58 4.59 5.99 14.99
CA ASP A 58 4.90 7.39 15.30
C ASP A 58 3.71 8.21 15.80
N SER A 59 2.49 7.66 15.77
CA SER A 59 1.29 8.39 16.21
C SER A 59 1.39 8.78 17.68
N ARG A 60 1.05 10.03 18.00
CA ARG A 60 1.17 10.56 19.37
C ARG A 60 0.18 9.89 20.32
N VAL A 61 0.64 9.62 21.53
CA VAL A 61 -0.17 9.04 22.62
C VAL A 61 -1.40 9.89 22.92
N GLU A 62 -1.27 11.22 22.88
CA GLU A 62 -2.38 12.16 23.05
C GLU A 62 -3.47 11.95 21.97
N ASP A 63 -3.12 12.03 20.69
CA ASP A 63 -4.07 12.01 19.58
C ASP A 63 -4.85 10.68 19.50
N VAL A 64 -4.17 9.57 19.80
CA VAL A 64 -4.75 8.22 19.88
C VAL A 64 -5.78 8.10 21.02
N LEU A 65 -5.46 8.63 22.22
CA LEU A 65 -6.36 8.63 23.38
C LEU A 65 -7.49 9.67 23.25
N LEU A 66 -7.30 10.73 22.48
CA LEU A 66 -8.34 11.69 22.12
C LEU A 66 -9.41 11.03 21.24
N GLU A 67 -9.05 10.32 20.16
CA GLU A 67 -10.04 9.65 19.29
C GLU A 67 -10.86 8.61 20.06
N ALA A 68 -10.24 7.88 20.98
CA ALA A 68 -10.92 6.93 21.88
C ALA A 68 -12.08 7.54 22.69
N THR A 69 -12.09 8.88 22.88
CA THR A 69 -13.13 9.61 23.63
C THR A 69 -13.84 10.70 22.81
N ALA A 70 -13.45 10.92 21.54
CA ALA A 70 -13.90 12.05 20.73
C ALA A 70 -15.42 12.07 20.51
N ARG A 71 -16.00 10.91 20.19
CA ARG A 71 -17.46 10.74 19.95
C ARG A 71 -18.30 11.16 21.15
N SER A 72 -17.86 10.83 22.37
CA SER A 72 -18.57 11.09 23.62
C SER A 72 -18.29 12.49 24.16
N THR A 73 -17.12 13.06 23.87
CA THR A 73 -16.70 14.40 24.34
C THR A 73 -17.36 15.53 23.54
N ASN A 74 -17.59 15.33 22.24
CA ASN A 74 -18.14 16.33 21.32
C ASN A 74 -19.67 16.27 21.13
N MET A 75 -20.36 15.33 21.79
CA MET A 75 -21.82 15.20 21.71
C MET A 75 -22.54 16.39 22.36
N LYS A 76 -23.53 16.97 21.68
CA LYS A 76 -24.42 17.98 22.27
C LYS A 76 -25.51 17.33 23.12
N LEU A 77 -25.91 18.02 24.17
CA LEU A 77 -26.99 17.62 25.07
C LEU A 77 -28.31 17.40 24.31
N ASN A 78 -28.67 18.31 23.41
CA ASN A 78 -29.85 18.17 22.56
C ASN A 78 -29.83 16.89 21.71
N ASP A 79 -28.70 16.58 21.06
CA ASP A 79 -28.55 15.38 20.22
C ASP A 79 -28.69 14.10 21.05
N PHE A 80 -28.15 14.10 22.28
CA PHE A 80 -28.33 13.01 23.24
C PHE A 80 -29.79 12.81 23.65
N LEU A 81 -30.52 13.90 23.95
CA LEU A 81 -31.93 13.86 24.38
C LEU A 81 -32.87 13.39 23.26
N TRP A 82 -32.61 13.77 22.01
CA TRP A 82 -33.32 13.22 20.86
C TRP A 82 -33.10 11.71 20.69
N GLN A 83 -31.85 11.26 20.81
CA GLN A 83 -31.50 9.85 20.61
C GLN A 83 -31.97 8.93 21.75
N ASN A 84 -32.08 9.44 22.99
CA ASN A 84 -32.38 8.62 24.17
C ASN A 84 -33.80 8.78 24.71
N LEU A 85 -34.39 9.97 24.60
CA LEU A 85 -35.67 10.32 25.24
C LEU A 85 -36.70 10.86 24.23
N GLY A 86 -36.45 10.72 22.93
CA GLY A 86 -37.34 11.19 21.86
C GLY A 86 -37.55 12.71 21.86
N GLY A 87 -36.58 13.47 22.37
CA GLY A 87 -36.65 14.93 22.47
C GLY A 87 -37.24 15.47 23.78
N ARG A 88 -37.65 14.61 24.73
CA ARG A 88 -38.03 15.09 26.07
C ARG A 88 -36.83 15.77 26.75
N GLY A 89 -37.08 16.92 27.40
CA GLY A 89 -36.04 17.74 28.04
C GLY A 89 -35.27 18.71 27.11
N VAL A 90 -35.56 18.71 25.81
CA VAL A 90 -34.97 19.67 24.86
C VAL A 90 -35.56 21.06 25.08
N VAL A 91 -34.69 22.06 25.27
CA VAL A 91 -35.08 23.48 25.39
C VAL A 91 -34.06 24.37 24.69
N ASP A 92 -34.49 25.55 24.24
CA ASP A 92 -33.67 26.43 23.39
C ASP A 92 -32.35 26.86 24.06
N THR A 93 -32.36 26.97 25.38
CA THR A 93 -31.18 27.26 26.21
C THR A 93 -30.16 26.11 26.30
N ASN A 94 -30.49 24.89 25.87
CA ASN A 94 -29.59 23.73 25.92
C ASN A 94 -29.17 23.17 24.54
N ARG A 95 -29.66 23.77 23.43
CA ARG A 95 -29.41 23.34 22.04
C ARG A 95 -27.93 23.25 21.64
N SER A 96 -27.07 24.11 22.19
CA SER A 96 -25.63 24.20 21.87
C SER A 96 -24.71 23.65 22.96
N VAL A 97 -25.26 23.20 24.09
CA VAL A 97 -24.49 22.75 25.27
C VAL A 97 -23.87 21.38 24.98
N LEU A 98 -22.56 21.23 25.21
CA LEU A 98 -21.88 19.94 25.15
C LEU A 98 -22.24 19.09 26.38
N LEU A 99 -22.40 17.78 26.19
CA LEU A 99 -22.85 16.85 27.22
C LEU A 99 -21.87 16.77 28.42
N LYS A 100 -20.59 17.11 28.21
CA LYS A 100 -19.59 17.29 29.28
C LYS A 100 -19.90 18.42 30.28
N GLU A 101 -20.68 19.42 29.87
CA GLU A 101 -21.09 20.52 30.76
C GLU A 101 -22.30 20.12 31.62
N LEU A 102 -23.21 19.27 31.10
CA LEU A 102 -24.27 18.64 31.91
C LEU A 102 -23.67 17.84 33.07
N LEU A 103 -22.57 17.11 32.86
CA LEU A 103 -21.94 16.30 33.91
C LEU A 103 -21.45 17.10 35.11
N LYS A 104 -21.15 18.40 34.95
CA LYS A 104 -20.70 19.28 36.04
C LYS A 104 -21.85 19.75 36.92
N ASP A 105 -22.99 20.05 36.31
CA ASP A 105 -24.15 20.66 36.95
C ASP A 105 -25.44 20.24 36.18
N PRO A 106 -25.99 19.03 36.44
CA PRO A 106 -27.08 18.51 35.62
C PRO A 106 -28.39 19.33 35.74
N THR A 107 -28.68 19.82 36.95
CA THR A 107 -29.92 20.52 37.31
C THR A 107 -30.00 21.93 36.72
N ARG A 108 -28.86 22.57 36.43
CA ARG A 108 -28.79 23.84 35.69
C ARG A 108 -29.36 23.75 34.27
N TYR A 109 -29.17 22.62 33.58
CA TYR A 109 -29.59 22.45 32.18
C TYR A 109 -30.88 21.63 32.03
N ILE A 110 -31.19 20.75 32.99
CA ILE A 110 -32.41 19.93 33.03
C ILE A 110 -33.07 20.13 34.40
N ARG A 111 -34.10 20.98 34.45
CA ARG A 111 -34.83 21.32 35.69
C ARG A 111 -35.92 20.31 36.06
N ASP A 112 -36.32 19.45 35.13
CA ASP A 112 -37.30 18.40 35.36
C ASP A 112 -36.60 17.19 36.01
N ALA A 113 -36.95 16.91 37.28
CA ALA A 113 -36.35 15.83 38.06
C ALA A 113 -36.73 14.43 37.55
N GLY A 114 -37.88 14.26 36.88
CA GLY A 114 -38.28 13.01 36.24
C GLY A 114 -37.40 12.71 35.04
N VAL A 115 -37.23 13.69 34.15
CA VAL A 115 -36.31 13.61 33.01
C VAL A 115 -34.87 13.41 33.49
N LEU A 116 -34.43 14.08 34.56
CA LEU A 116 -33.09 13.89 35.13
C LEU A 116 -32.86 12.45 35.62
N ASN A 117 -33.86 11.85 36.26
CA ASN A 117 -33.81 10.45 36.69
C ASN A 117 -33.80 9.47 35.50
N GLU A 118 -34.57 9.73 34.44
CA GLU A 118 -34.50 8.95 33.18
C GLU A 118 -33.10 9.04 32.55
N ILE A 119 -32.48 10.23 32.50
CA ILE A 119 -31.10 10.44 32.04
C ILE A 119 -30.12 9.62 32.89
N HIS A 120 -30.19 9.72 34.21
CA HIS A 120 -29.28 8.99 35.11
C HIS A 120 -29.48 7.47 35.08
N ALA A 121 -30.69 6.99 34.77
CA ALA A 121 -30.97 5.58 34.54
C ALA A 121 -30.38 5.06 33.22
N SER A 122 -30.33 5.88 32.17
CA SER A 122 -29.91 5.50 30.81
C SER A 122 -28.51 4.86 30.74
N SER A 123 -28.41 3.78 29.96
CA SER A 123 -27.15 3.09 29.63
C SER A 123 -26.20 3.99 28.83
N HIS A 124 -26.71 4.79 27.88
CA HIS A 124 -25.88 5.72 27.11
C HIS A 124 -25.31 6.85 27.96
N TYR A 125 -26.08 7.38 28.92
CA TYR A 125 -25.56 8.38 29.86
C TYR A 125 -24.44 7.79 30.73
N LYS A 126 -24.63 6.58 31.24
CA LYS A 126 -23.61 5.85 32.01
C LYS A 126 -22.34 5.61 31.18
N ARG A 127 -22.48 5.23 29.91
CA ARG A 127 -21.35 5.08 28.97
C ARG A 127 -20.60 6.40 28.76
N ILE A 128 -21.29 7.45 28.31
CA ILE A 128 -20.66 8.75 27.99
C ILE A 128 -20.03 9.39 29.23
N ARG A 129 -20.65 9.24 30.41
CA ARG A 129 -20.07 9.66 31.70
C ARG A 129 -18.77 8.90 32.04
N ASN A 130 -18.69 7.62 31.70
CA ASN A 130 -17.46 6.85 31.86
C ASN A 130 -16.41 7.29 30.83
N ASP A 131 -16.77 7.45 29.55
CA ASP A 131 -15.85 7.91 28.50
C ASP A 131 -15.23 9.28 28.83
N LEU A 132 -16.04 10.21 29.36
CA LEU A 132 -15.59 11.54 29.82
C LEU A 132 -14.76 11.49 31.12
N ARG A 133 -14.94 10.47 31.96
CA ARG A 133 -14.03 10.19 33.09
C ARG A 133 -12.71 9.59 32.59
N ASN A 134 -12.76 8.72 31.60
CA ASN A 134 -11.58 8.10 30.99
C ASN A 134 -10.69 9.18 30.35
N LYS A 135 -11.27 10.15 29.64
CA LYS A 135 -10.53 11.32 29.16
C LYS A 135 -9.77 12.05 30.28
N MET A 136 -10.37 12.24 31.46
CA MET A 136 -9.67 12.90 32.58
C MET A 136 -8.48 12.07 33.12
N PHE A 137 -8.52 10.74 33.01
CA PHE A 137 -7.34 9.90 33.27
C PHE A 137 -6.32 9.96 32.14
N PHE A 138 -6.76 10.03 30.89
CA PHE A 138 -5.88 10.14 29.71
C PHE A 138 -5.13 11.47 29.68
N ASP A 139 -5.81 12.60 29.91
CA ASP A 139 -5.19 13.93 29.92
C ASP A 139 -4.08 14.06 30.98
N GLU A 140 -4.24 13.37 32.13
CA GLU A 140 -3.22 13.30 33.20
C GLU A 140 -2.12 12.27 32.90
N ASP A 141 -2.46 11.11 32.33
CA ASP A 141 -1.47 10.07 32.00
C ASP A 141 -0.59 10.44 30.81
N VAL A 142 -1.14 11.15 29.80
CA VAL A 142 -0.36 11.76 28.70
C VAL A 142 0.74 12.65 29.28
N ARG A 143 0.39 13.55 30.21
CA ARG A 143 1.36 14.44 30.86
C ARG A 143 2.49 13.69 31.56
N LYS A 144 2.17 12.63 32.32
CA LYS A 144 3.19 11.78 32.97
C LYS A 144 4.09 11.07 31.95
N LEU A 145 3.52 10.60 30.85
CA LEU A 145 4.26 9.93 29.79
C LEU A 145 5.18 10.92 29.07
N GLU A 146 4.72 12.14 28.75
CA GLU A 146 5.55 13.22 28.20
C GLU A 146 6.66 13.64 29.18
N GLU A 147 6.39 13.72 30.49
CA GLU A 147 7.39 13.92 31.55
C GLU A 147 8.46 12.80 31.61
N ASN A 148 8.17 11.62 31.03
CA ASN A 148 9.09 10.48 30.89
C ASN A 148 9.56 10.25 29.43
N GLY A 149 9.28 11.19 28.51
CA GLY A 149 9.68 11.13 27.09
C GLY A 149 8.85 10.18 26.20
N VAL A 150 7.76 9.61 26.70
CA VAL A 150 6.91 8.63 26.01
C VAL A 150 5.80 9.33 25.24
N ASN A 151 6.15 9.90 24.08
CA ASN A 151 5.24 10.78 23.32
C ASN A 151 4.44 10.05 22.21
N THR A 152 4.89 8.87 21.77
CA THR A 152 4.38 8.12 20.60
C THR A 152 4.03 6.67 20.93
N LEU A 153 3.31 5.98 20.04
CA LEU A 153 2.99 4.55 20.23
C LEU A 153 4.25 3.66 20.25
N ILE A 154 5.30 3.97 19.49
CA ILE A 154 6.61 3.31 19.62
C ILE A 154 7.27 3.60 20.97
N GLY A 155 7.24 4.85 21.45
CA GLY A 155 7.70 5.18 22.79
C GLY A 155 6.94 4.39 23.87
N TRP A 156 5.62 4.21 23.72
CA TRP A 156 4.83 3.36 24.62
C TRP A 156 5.20 1.88 24.50
N LEU A 157 5.45 1.38 23.28
CA LEU A 157 5.91 0.01 23.06
C LEU A 157 7.25 -0.26 23.77
N GLU A 158 8.22 0.65 23.64
CA GLU A 158 9.59 0.52 24.16
C GLU A 158 9.74 0.88 25.65
N ALA A 159 8.82 1.68 26.21
CA ALA A 159 8.88 2.16 27.60
C ALA A 159 9.16 1.06 28.64
N ALA A 160 10.03 1.36 29.62
CA ALA A 160 10.32 0.45 30.72
C ALA A 160 9.07 0.11 31.56
N ALA A 161 9.08 -1.02 32.27
CA ALA A 161 7.93 -1.50 33.03
C ALA A 161 7.48 -0.49 34.10
N GLU A 162 8.45 0.17 34.74
CA GLU A 162 8.28 1.22 35.75
C GLU A 162 7.51 2.41 35.18
N VAL A 163 7.87 2.87 33.97
CA VAL A 163 7.17 3.94 33.24
C VAL A 163 5.77 3.49 32.83
N LYS A 164 5.61 2.22 32.43
CA LYS A 164 4.30 1.63 32.15
C LYS A 164 3.41 1.48 33.40
N GLU A 165 3.93 1.57 34.61
CA GLU A 165 3.16 1.54 35.87
C GLU A 165 2.70 2.91 36.40
N ILE A 166 3.20 4.04 35.87
CA ILE A 166 2.75 5.38 36.32
C ILE A 166 1.34 5.78 35.83
N VAL A 167 0.84 5.08 34.81
CA VAL A 167 -0.43 5.35 34.12
C VAL A 167 -1.55 4.40 34.55
N HIS A 168 -2.80 4.87 34.49
CA HIS A 168 -3.96 4.09 34.86
C HIS A 168 -4.13 2.87 33.95
N GLY A 169 -4.58 1.74 34.51
CA GLY A 169 -4.75 0.48 33.77
C GLY A 169 -5.63 0.57 32.52
N ILE A 170 -6.59 1.50 32.49
CA ILE A 170 -7.42 1.77 31.31
C ILE A 170 -6.64 2.43 30.17
N THR A 171 -5.72 3.34 30.48
CA THR A 171 -4.80 3.96 29.51
C THR A 171 -3.92 2.90 28.86
N LYS A 172 -3.39 1.95 29.66
CA LYS A 172 -2.64 0.79 29.16
C LYS A 172 -3.49 -0.08 28.22
N GLN A 173 -4.75 -0.34 28.58
CA GLN A 173 -5.67 -1.15 27.77
C GLN A 173 -5.93 -0.51 26.41
N PHE A 174 -6.19 0.80 26.35
CA PHE A 174 -6.39 1.50 25.08
C PHE A 174 -5.11 1.54 24.24
N LEU A 175 -3.96 1.94 24.79
CA LEU A 175 -2.70 2.01 24.03
C LEU A 175 -2.26 0.62 23.52
N ASN A 176 -2.47 -0.44 24.30
CA ASN A 176 -2.18 -1.81 23.85
C ASN A 176 -3.18 -2.30 22.79
N ALA A 177 -4.46 -1.91 22.86
CA ALA A 177 -5.43 -2.20 21.82
C ALA A 177 -5.07 -1.49 20.50
N PHE A 178 -4.75 -0.20 20.53
CA PHE A 178 -4.28 0.53 19.36
C PHE A 178 -2.96 -0.03 18.81
N LEU A 179 -2.00 -0.44 19.65
CA LEU A 179 -0.80 -1.14 19.17
C LEU A 179 -1.13 -2.45 18.45
N GLU A 180 -2.09 -3.24 18.93
CA GLU A 180 -2.50 -4.47 18.25
C GLU A 180 -3.35 -4.19 16.99
N ASP A 181 -4.13 -3.11 16.95
CA ASP A 181 -4.83 -2.66 15.73
C ASP A 181 -3.85 -2.12 14.67
N VAL A 182 -2.81 -1.37 15.06
CA VAL A 182 -1.70 -0.97 14.16
C VAL A 182 -0.98 -2.22 13.65
N ARG A 183 -0.69 -3.21 14.51
CA ARG A 183 -0.15 -4.52 14.09
C ARG A 183 -1.10 -5.30 13.19
N ASN A 184 -2.42 -5.22 13.39
CA ASN A 184 -3.40 -5.87 12.55
C ASN A 184 -3.57 -5.17 11.19
N SER A 185 -3.38 -3.85 11.13
CA SER A 185 -3.27 -3.12 9.87
C SER A 185 -1.96 -3.44 9.13
N MET A 186 -0.86 -3.69 9.85
CA MET A 186 0.39 -4.21 9.29
C MET A 186 0.29 -5.71 8.93
N ARG A 187 -0.62 -6.48 9.54
CA ARG A 187 -1.02 -7.83 9.09
C ARG A 187 -1.88 -7.72 7.84
N MET A 188 -1.21 -7.48 6.71
CA MET A 188 -1.70 -7.85 5.39
C MET A 188 -2.25 -9.28 5.37
N SER A 189 -3.07 -9.61 4.35
CA SER A 189 -3.52 -10.98 4.06
C SER A 189 -2.38 -11.98 4.26
N ALA A 190 -2.55 -12.97 5.14
CA ALA A 190 -1.45 -13.75 5.70
C ALA A 190 -0.43 -14.19 4.63
N PRO A 191 0.86 -13.84 4.78
CA PRO A 191 1.85 -13.92 3.70
C PRO A 191 1.94 -15.32 3.13
N ARG A 192 1.76 -15.43 1.81
CA ARG A 192 2.00 -16.69 1.11
C ARG A 192 3.49 -16.81 0.83
N TYR A 193 4.17 -17.64 1.60
CA TYR A 193 5.57 -17.95 1.39
C TYR A 193 5.76 -18.73 0.07
N LEU A 194 6.62 -18.22 -0.80
CA LEU A 194 6.99 -18.85 -2.06
C LEU A 194 8.28 -19.65 -1.84
N GLU A 195 8.12 -20.83 -1.23
CA GLU A 195 9.22 -21.70 -0.81
C GLU A 195 10.23 -21.97 -1.94
N GLY A 196 11.51 -21.77 -1.68
CA GLY A 196 12.59 -21.95 -2.64
C GLY A 196 12.63 -20.95 -3.80
N CYS A 197 11.71 -19.97 -3.88
CA CYS A 197 11.79 -18.92 -4.91
C CYS A 197 12.90 -17.91 -4.64
N TYR A 198 13.26 -17.64 -3.37
CA TYR A 198 14.45 -16.85 -3.04
C TYR A 198 15.70 -17.51 -3.63
N GLU A 199 15.94 -18.76 -3.26
CA GLU A 199 17.09 -19.55 -3.73
C GLU A 199 17.12 -19.71 -5.25
N SER A 200 15.98 -19.84 -5.90
CA SER A 200 15.92 -19.94 -7.36
C SER A 200 16.33 -18.65 -8.08
N VAL A 201 16.01 -17.49 -7.51
CA VAL A 201 16.39 -16.19 -8.08
C VAL A 201 17.84 -15.86 -7.70
N TYR A 202 18.24 -16.12 -6.46
CA TYR A 202 19.60 -15.89 -5.97
C TYR A 202 20.61 -16.77 -6.71
N ASN A 203 20.39 -18.08 -6.79
CA ASN A 203 21.32 -19.01 -7.47
C ASN A 203 21.03 -19.16 -8.98
N ALA A 204 20.46 -18.13 -9.63
CA ALA A 204 20.16 -18.18 -11.06
C ALA A 204 21.44 -18.31 -11.90
N ARG A 205 21.45 -19.26 -12.84
CA ARG A 205 22.65 -19.61 -13.63
C ARG A 205 22.88 -18.62 -14.76
N TRP A 206 24.11 -18.13 -14.88
CA TRP A 206 24.55 -17.32 -16.01
C TRP A 206 24.89 -18.16 -17.24
N HIS A 207 24.50 -17.64 -18.39
CA HIS A 207 24.98 -18.03 -19.72
C HIS A 207 25.23 -16.74 -20.52
N HIS A 208 26.06 -16.79 -21.56
CA HIS A 208 26.29 -15.65 -22.44
C HIS A 208 26.42 -16.06 -23.91
N VAL A 209 25.96 -15.17 -24.80
CA VAL A 209 26.02 -15.33 -26.25
C VAL A 209 27.13 -14.45 -26.79
N VAL A 210 28.15 -15.06 -27.39
CA VAL A 210 29.24 -14.35 -28.06
C VAL A 210 29.08 -14.36 -29.56
N GLU A 211 29.49 -13.26 -30.18
CA GLU A 211 29.76 -13.16 -31.60
C GLU A 211 31.17 -13.70 -31.88
N VAL A 212 31.27 -14.77 -32.67
CA VAL A 212 32.55 -15.36 -33.08
C VAL A 212 32.88 -14.89 -34.50
N PRO A 213 34.00 -14.16 -34.70
CA PRO A 213 34.39 -13.72 -36.04
C PRO A 213 34.86 -14.91 -36.90
N GLY A 214 34.18 -15.13 -38.02
CA GLY A 214 34.44 -16.20 -38.98
C GLY A 214 34.13 -15.78 -40.43
N GLY A 215 34.55 -16.59 -41.40
CA GLY A 215 34.32 -16.34 -42.83
C GLY A 215 32.88 -16.63 -43.28
N GLU A 216 32.43 -15.92 -44.32
CA GLU A 216 31.08 -15.97 -44.94
C GLU A 216 29.84 -15.82 -44.04
N GLY A 217 29.98 -15.80 -42.72
CA GLY A 217 28.88 -15.52 -41.79
C GLY A 217 29.34 -15.22 -40.38
N THR A 218 28.65 -14.29 -39.72
CA THR A 218 28.82 -14.00 -38.30
C THR A 218 28.24 -15.13 -37.46
N GLY A 219 29.08 -15.90 -36.77
CA GLY A 219 28.63 -16.96 -35.86
C GLY A 219 28.17 -16.42 -34.51
N LEU A 220 27.11 -17.00 -33.95
CA LEU A 220 26.70 -16.81 -32.56
C LEU A 220 26.91 -18.11 -31.80
N GLU A 221 27.65 -18.05 -30.70
CA GLU A 221 27.94 -19.19 -29.82
C GLU A 221 27.38 -18.91 -28.42
N VAL A 222 26.71 -19.90 -27.82
CA VAL A 222 26.23 -19.82 -26.43
C VAL A 222 27.23 -20.52 -25.53
N ARG A 223 27.65 -19.84 -24.46
CA ARG A 223 28.61 -20.32 -23.47
C ARG A 223 27.99 -20.29 -22.07
N GLU A 224 28.34 -21.25 -21.24
CA GLU A 224 27.94 -21.28 -19.82
C GLU A 224 28.81 -20.29 -19.00
N GLY A 225 28.25 -19.78 -17.91
CA GLY A 225 28.89 -18.80 -17.03
C GLY A 225 28.65 -17.34 -17.44
N GLU A 226 29.07 -16.43 -16.56
CA GLU A 226 29.05 -14.99 -16.79
C GLU A 226 30.05 -14.61 -17.91
N SER A 227 29.81 -13.51 -18.63
CA SER A 227 30.69 -13.13 -19.74
C SER A 227 32.02 -12.55 -19.21
N PRO A 228 33.19 -13.06 -19.63
CA PRO A 228 34.49 -12.61 -19.13
C PRO A 228 34.91 -11.21 -19.64
N GLN A 229 34.08 -10.57 -20.47
CA GLN A 229 34.24 -9.19 -20.91
C GLN A 229 32.87 -8.47 -20.81
N PRO A 230 32.53 -7.84 -19.68
CA PRO A 230 31.30 -7.06 -19.58
C PRO A 230 31.33 -5.84 -20.51
N TRP A 231 30.17 -5.32 -20.88
CA TRP A 231 30.08 -4.12 -21.72
C TRP A 231 30.68 -2.89 -21.02
N THR A 232 31.51 -2.15 -21.75
CA THR A 232 32.12 -0.89 -21.32
C THR A 232 31.15 0.28 -21.48
N TYR A 233 31.18 1.21 -20.53
CA TYR A 233 30.41 2.45 -20.57
C TYR A 233 31.28 3.66 -20.28
N LYS A 234 30.97 4.77 -20.94
CA LYS A 234 31.57 6.10 -20.74
C LYS A 234 30.52 7.04 -20.14
N ALA A 235 30.95 7.91 -19.22
CA ALA A 235 30.08 8.91 -18.62
C ALA A 235 29.88 10.11 -19.58
N VAL A 236 28.62 10.44 -19.87
CA VAL A 236 28.21 11.57 -20.70
C VAL A 236 27.20 12.40 -19.91
N GLY A 237 27.69 13.45 -19.25
CA GLY A 237 26.88 14.30 -18.38
C GLY A 237 26.38 13.55 -17.14
N ARG A 238 25.07 13.31 -17.05
CA ARG A 238 24.41 12.51 -15.98
C ARG A 238 23.99 11.10 -16.44
N THR A 239 24.41 10.70 -17.64
CA THR A 239 24.00 9.44 -18.29
C THR A 239 25.23 8.63 -18.69
N LEU A 240 25.06 7.31 -18.81
CA LEU A 240 26.06 6.43 -19.39
C LEU A 240 25.76 6.21 -20.88
N GLU A 241 26.79 6.09 -21.71
CA GLU A 241 26.72 5.59 -23.09
C GLU A 241 27.59 4.33 -23.20
N LYS A 242 27.25 3.38 -24.09
CA LYS A 242 28.16 2.25 -24.42
C LYS A 242 29.44 2.81 -25.05
N ASP A 243 30.60 2.33 -24.61
CA ASP A 243 31.89 2.78 -25.15
C ASP A 243 32.41 1.84 -26.24
N ASP A 244 31.91 2.07 -27.45
CA ASP A 244 32.24 1.33 -28.66
C ASP A 244 33.59 1.79 -29.28
N GLY A 245 34.22 2.84 -28.71
CA GLY A 245 35.35 3.53 -29.33
C GLY A 245 36.71 2.81 -29.24
N VAL A 246 36.79 1.74 -28.44
CA VAL A 246 38.07 1.09 -28.05
C VAL A 246 38.06 -0.44 -28.30
N GLU A 247 37.06 -0.97 -29.00
CA GLU A 247 36.95 -2.41 -29.27
C GLU A 247 38.00 -2.91 -30.28
N GLN A 248 38.87 -3.84 -29.86
CA GLN A 248 39.85 -4.46 -30.77
C GLN A 248 39.20 -5.42 -31.78
N SER A 249 39.59 -5.29 -33.05
CA SER A 249 39.12 -6.13 -34.15
C SER A 249 39.59 -7.58 -34.02
N GLY A 250 38.76 -8.44 -33.39
CA GLY A 250 39.00 -9.89 -33.30
C GLY A 250 38.54 -10.55 -32.00
N ALA A 251 38.22 -9.79 -30.96
CA ALA A 251 37.66 -10.35 -29.72
C ALA A 251 36.24 -10.90 -29.92
N ALA A 252 35.88 -11.97 -29.21
CA ALA A 252 34.54 -12.55 -29.25
C ALA A 252 33.58 -11.68 -28.42
N ARG A 253 32.64 -10.99 -29.08
CA ARG A 253 31.86 -9.91 -28.44
C ARG A 253 30.63 -10.44 -27.69
N PRO A 254 30.35 -10.01 -26.45
CA PRO A 254 29.07 -10.30 -25.81
C PRO A 254 27.94 -9.58 -26.55
N ARG A 255 26.97 -10.35 -27.05
CA ARG A 255 25.74 -9.83 -27.68
C ARG A 255 24.53 -9.92 -26.77
N LEU A 256 24.52 -10.91 -25.86
CA LEU A 256 23.45 -11.11 -24.88
C LEU A 256 24.01 -11.90 -23.69
N MET A 257 23.55 -11.63 -22.48
CA MET A 257 23.72 -12.50 -21.31
C MET A 257 22.34 -13.03 -20.88
N VAL A 258 22.31 -14.17 -20.20
CA VAL A 258 21.06 -14.86 -19.82
C VAL A 258 21.18 -15.38 -18.40
N LEU A 259 20.23 -14.99 -17.55
CA LEU A 259 20.07 -15.54 -16.19
C LEU A 259 18.91 -16.52 -16.15
N THR A 260 19.18 -17.78 -15.83
CA THR A 260 18.17 -18.85 -15.78
C THR A 260 17.82 -19.21 -14.34
N SER A 261 16.58 -18.92 -13.93
CA SER A 261 15.99 -19.28 -12.63
C SER A 261 15.12 -20.53 -12.76
N ASP A 262 15.36 -21.58 -11.97
CA ASP A 262 14.67 -22.87 -12.07
C ASP A 262 13.15 -22.79 -11.75
N LYS A 263 12.75 -21.87 -10.87
CA LYS A 263 11.37 -21.46 -10.56
C LYS A 263 10.95 -20.17 -11.28
N ALA A 264 11.71 -19.71 -12.29
CA ALA A 264 11.46 -18.49 -13.05
C ALA A 264 11.42 -17.20 -12.20
N TRP A 265 10.89 -16.11 -12.78
CA TRP A 265 10.97 -14.74 -12.24
C TRP A 265 9.59 -14.20 -11.80
N PRO A 266 9.50 -13.21 -10.89
CA PRO A 266 8.24 -12.68 -10.37
C PRO A 266 7.21 -12.27 -11.43
N TYR A 267 7.67 -11.67 -12.52
CA TYR A 267 6.86 -11.30 -13.68
C TYR A 267 6.07 -12.48 -14.29
N SER A 268 6.56 -13.72 -14.09
CA SER A 268 5.99 -14.94 -14.65
C SER A 268 5.15 -15.76 -13.68
N TRP A 269 5.33 -15.61 -12.36
CA TRP A 269 4.71 -16.45 -11.32
C TRP A 269 3.17 -16.43 -11.27
N ASN A 270 2.52 -15.48 -11.94
CA ASN A 270 1.05 -15.41 -12.06
C ASN A 270 0.47 -16.23 -13.24
N ARG A 271 1.32 -16.81 -14.11
CA ARG A 271 0.84 -17.57 -15.28
C ARG A 271 0.46 -18.98 -14.87
N LYS A 272 -0.84 -19.29 -14.93
CA LYS A 272 -1.33 -20.68 -14.97
C LYS A 272 -0.91 -21.32 -16.31
N GLU A 273 -0.64 -22.62 -16.30
CA GLU A 273 0.04 -23.40 -17.36
C GLU A 273 1.55 -23.13 -17.47
N ASP A 274 2.30 -24.09 -18.06
CA ASP A 274 3.78 -24.23 -18.11
C ASP A 274 4.57 -23.11 -18.85
N LYS A 275 4.11 -21.86 -18.78
CA LYS A 275 4.65 -20.70 -19.52
C LYS A 275 5.41 -19.73 -18.60
N SER A 276 6.00 -20.26 -17.52
CA SER A 276 6.88 -19.56 -16.59
C SER A 276 8.27 -19.39 -17.20
N THR A 277 8.55 -18.21 -17.77
CA THR A 277 9.81 -17.95 -18.47
C THR A 277 10.99 -17.95 -17.49
N ARG A 278 11.83 -18.99 -17.56
CA ARG A 278 13.01 -19.17 -16.69
C ARG A 278 14.16 -18.20 -17.00
N ASP A 279 14.25 -17.76 -18.25
CA ASP A 279 15.38 -17.00 -18.77
C ASP A 279 15.11 -15.50 -18.74
N CYS A 280 16.02 -14.75 -18.11
CA CYS A 280 16.06 -13.29 -18.12
C CYS A 280 17.18 -12.83 -19.07
N TYR A 281 16.80 -12.23 -20.21
CA TYR A 281 17.72 -11.79 -21.26
C TYR A 281 18.28 -10.39 -20.96
N VAL A 282 19.56 -10.33 -20.60
CA VAL A 282 20.30 -9.10 -20.27
C VAL A 282 21.10 -8.64 -21.49
N ASN A 283 20.84 -7.43 -21.98
CA ASN A 283 21.65 -6.76 -23.00
C ASN A 283 22.34 -5.51 -22.41
N CYS A 284 23.14 -4.80 -23.20
CA CYS A 284 23.81 -3.58 -22.76
C CYS A 284 22.86 -2.51 -22.22
N GLU A 285 21.61 -2.42 -22.68
CA GLU A 285 20.63 -1.48 -22.15
C GLU A 285 20.14 -1.88 -20.75
N VAL A 286 19.89 -3.17 -20.52
CA VAL A 286 19.51 -3.70 -19.21
C VAL A 286 20.67 -3.60 -18.22
N GLU A 287 21.90 -3.88 -18.66
CA GLU A 287 23.12 -3.72 -17.87
C GLU A 287 23.39 -2.25 -17.51
N ARG A 288 23.21 -1.33 -18.47
CA ARG A 288 23.34 0.11 -18.24
C ARG A 288 22.39 0.64 -17.15
N VAL A 289 21.17 0.11 -17.07
CA VAL A 289 20.22 0.45 -16.00
C VAL A 289 20.73 -0.04 -14.64
N TRP A 290 21.34 -1.23 -14.56
CA TRP A 290 21.97 -1.69 -13.32
C TRP A 290 23.13 -0.79 -12.89
N GLN A 291 24.04 -0.41 -13.79
CA GLN A 291 25.14 0.50 -13.43
C GLN A 291 24.62 1.85 -12.90
N ILE A 292 23.58 2.44 -13.52
CA ILE A 292 22.95 3.67 -13.04
C ILE A 292 22.32 3.50 -11.64
N VAL A 293 21.68 2.37 -11.36
CA VAL A 293 21.14 2.07 -10.02
C VAL A 293 22.28 1.86 -9.01
N LYS A 294 23.33 1.15 -9.39
CA LYS A 294 24.51 0.87 -8.55
C LYS A 294 25.28 2.15 -8.20
N ASP A 295 25.40 3.09 -9.13
CA ASP A 295 25.98 4.42 -8.86
C ASP A 295 25.15 5.19 -7.83
N ASP A 296 23.82 5.22 -7.99
CA ASP A 296 22.91 5.85 -7.03
C ASP A 296 22.97 5.19 -5.64
N LEU A 297 23.09 3.85 -5.56
CA LEU A 297 23.27 3.13 -4.29
C LEU A 297 24.62 3.46 -3.64
N THR A 298 25.69 3.55 -4.43
CA THR A 298 27.05 3.86 -3.95
C THR A 298 27.13 5.30 -3.42
N GLU A 299 26.42 6.24 -4.04
CA GLU A 299 26.27 7.61 -3.53
C GLU A 299 25.40 7.65 -2.26
N PHE A 300 24.30 6.87 -2.23
CA PHE A 300 23.35 6.85 -1.13
C PHE A 300 23.89 6.24 0.17
N PHE A 301 24.71 5.19 0.08
CA PHE A 301 25.38 4.56 1.23
C PHE A 301 26.81 5.06 1.46
N GLY A 302 27.29 6.02 0.65
CA GLY A 302 28.64 6.56 0.73
C GLY A 302 28.85 7.51 1.91
N THR A 303 30.03 7.42 2.56
CA THR A 303 30.42 8.21 3.74
C THR A 303 30.60 9.72 3.51
N HIS A 304 30.37 10.21 2.29
CA HIS A 304 30.64 11.60 1.88
C HIS A 304 29.35 12.41 1.58
N GLY A 305 28.16 11.82 1.79
CA GLY A 305 26.89 12.51 1.62
C GLY A 305 26.59 13.50 2.76
N GLY A 306 26.28 14.76 2.40
CA GLY A 306 25.70 15.73 3.34
C GLY A 306 24.28 15.34 3.79
N THR A 307 23.78 15.98 4.85
CA THR A 307 22.60 15.58 5.65
C THR A 307 21.23 15.60 4.95
N GLU A 308 21.15 15.72 3.62
CA GLU A 308 19.91 15.87 2.85
C GLU A 308 19.85 15.03 1.56
N PHE A 309 20.54 13.89 1.47
CA PHE A 309 20.42 13.04 0.28
C PHE A 309 19.07 12.30 0.20
N THR A 310 18.14 12.87 -0.57
CA THR A 310 16.84 12.25 -0.89
C THR A 310 17.04 11.07 -1.85
N PRO A 311 16.45 9.89 -1.62
CA PRO A 311 16.57 8.76 -2.55
C PRO A 311 16.07 9.11 -3.96
N LYS A 312 16.93 8.93 -4.96
CA LYS A 312 16.63 9.26 -6.35
C LYS A 312 15.55 8.33 -6.92
N ARG A 313 14.46 8.91 -7.41
CA ARG A 313 13.42 8.20 -8.17
C ARG A 313 13.88 8.07 -9.62
N ARG A 314 14.15 6.85 -10.08
CA ARG A 314 14.56 6.54 -11.47
C ARG A 314 13.39 6.01 -12.29
N LEU A 315 13.20 6.54 -13.50
CA LEU A 315 12.10 6.19 -14.40
C LEU A 315 12.61 5.51 -15.67
N LEU A 316 12.44 4.20 -15.78
CA LEU A 316 12.88 3.42 -16.94
C LEU A 316 11.92 3.59 -18.13
N ILE A 317 12.25 4.53 -19.02
CA ILE A 317 11.52 4.79 -20.27
C ILE A 317 12.08 3.92 -21.40
N GLY A 318 11.17 3.38 -22.23
CA GLY A 318 11.53 2.66 -23.45
C GLY A 318 10.30 2.10 -24.17
N THR A 319 10.47 1.64 -25.40
CA THR A 319 9.38 1.12 -26.26
C THR A 319 8.52 0.06 -25.55
N PRO A 320 7.19 0.01 -25.76
CA PRO A 320 6.37 -1.13 -25.35
C PRO A 320 6.92 -2.44 -25.93
N GLY A 321 6.81 -3.55 -25.18
CA GLY A 321 7.30 -4.86 -25.62
C GLY A 321 8.83 -5.09 -25.53
N ILE A 322 9.67 -4.04 -25.38
CA ILE A 322 11.15 -4.15 -25.39
C ILE A 322 11.77 -4.83 -24.15
N GLY A 323 10.98 -5.54 -23.35
CA GLY A 323 11.47 -6.35 -22.23
C GLY A 323 11.67 -5.63 -20.89
N LYS A 324 11.49 -4.30 -20.76
CA LYS A 324 11.71 -3.52 -19.50
C LYS A 324 11.34 -4.26 -18.21
N SER A 325 10.08 -4.69 -18.10
CA SER A 325 9.51 -5.37 -16.93
C SER A 325 10.13 -6.75 -16.68
N MET A 326 10.36 -7.51 -17.74
CA MET A 326 10.69 -8.94 -17.71
C MET A 326 12.19 -9.22 -17.71
N ALA A 327 12.99 -8.32 -18.29
CA ALA A 327 14.44 -8.33 -18.29
C ALA A 327 15.02 -7.37 -17.24
N ALA A 328 14.79 -6.06 -17.34
CA ALA A 328 15.41 -5.09 -16.41
C ALA A 328 14.87 -5.24 -14.98
N GLY A 329 13.56 -5.42 -14.79
CA GLY A 329 13.00 -5.70 -13.45
C GLY A 329 13.60 -6.96 -12.82
N SER A 330 13.65 -8.07 -13.57
CA SER A 330 14.24 -9.34 -13.13
C SER A 330 15.74 -9.23 -12.83
N TYR A 331 16.49 -8.50 -13.67
CA TYR A 331 17.93 -8.34 -13.50
C TYR A 331 18.30 -7.43 -12.33
N LEU A 332 17.58 -6.32 -12.15
CA LEU A 332 17.75 -5.45 -10.99
C LEU A 332 17.43 -6.21 -9.69
N LEU A 333 16.41 -7.08 -9.69
CA LEU A 333 16.14 -7.97 -8.55
C LEU A 333 17.33 -8.90 -8.27
N TYR A 334 17.85 -9.61 -9.29
CA TYR A 334 19.02 -10.48 -9.13
C TYR A 334 20.21 -9.71 -8.51
N GLN A 335 20.53 -8.53 -9.06
CA GLN A 335 21.63 -7.71 -8.60
C GLN A 335 21.43 -7.13 -7.19
N LEU A 336 20.22 -6.67 -6.84
CA LEU A 336 19.91 -6.15 -5.50
C LEU A 336 19.93 -7.23 -4.40
N LEU A 337 19.66 -8.49 -4.76
CA LEU A 337 19.81 -9.64 -3.86
C LEU A 337 21.29 -9.98 -3.59
N HIS A 338 22.18 -9.75 -4.57
CA HIS A 338 23.64 -9.92 -4.43
C HIS A 338 24.36 -8.68 -3.87
N TYR A 339 23.71 -7.52 -3.88
CA TYR A 339 24.21 -6.31 -3.23
C TYR A 339 24.32 -6.50 -1.70
N ASP A 340 25.09 -5.65 -1.02
CA ASP A 340 25.32 -5.72 0.42
C ASP A 340 23.99 -5.81 1.22
N ALA A 341 23.93 -6.75 2.17
CA ALA A 341 22.79 -7.02 3.03
C ALA A 341 22.70 -6.05 4.24
N GLU A 342 23.80 -5.42 4.65
CA GLU A 342 23.81 -4.40 5.71
C GLU A 342 23.28 -3.04 5.18
N GLN A 343 23.40 -2.84 3.87
CA GLN A 343 22.90 -1.69 3.14
C GLN A 343 21.46 -1.91 2.65
N ILE A 344 21.16 -3.06 2.05
CA ILE A 344 19.83 -3.43 1.53
C ILE A 344 19.41 -4.78 2.11
N GLN A 345 18.50 -4.77 3.09
CA GLN A 345 17.96 -5.98 3.73
C GLN A 345 16.76 -6.55 2.96
N MET A 346 15.95 -5.65 2.38
CA MET A 346 14.67 -5.97 1.73
C MET A 346 14.66 -5.52 0.26
N VAL A 347 14.09 -6.34 -0.62
CA VAL A 347 13.74 -5.92 -1.99
C VAL A 347 12.25 -6.14 -2.21
N VAL A 348 11.52 -5.07 -2.52
CA VAL A 348 10.07 -5.12 -2.78
C VAL A 348 9.83 -5.01 -4.27
N TYR A 349 9.31 -6.09 -4.88
CA TYR A 349 8.95 -6.15 -6.29
C TYR A 349 7.43 -6.03 -6.43
N LEU A 350 6.95 -4.95 -7.04
CA LEU A 350 5.53 -4.70 -7.27
C LEU A 350 5.18 -4.89 -8.75
N ILE A 351 4.07 -5.57 -9.01
CA ILE A 351 3.55 -5.81 -10.36
C ILE A 351 2.03 -5.98 -10.32
N ALA A 352 1.31 -5.05 -10.95
CA ALA A 352 -0.16 -5.01 -10.92
C ALA A 352 -0.71 -5.11 -9.47
N ASP A 353 -1.60 -6.07 -9.21
CA ASP A 353 -2.26 -6.36 -7.94
C ASP A 353 -1.36 -7.01 -6.86
N ARG A 354 -0.04 -7.16 -7.12
CA ARG A 354 0.86 -8.00 -6.32
C ARG A 354 2.12 -7.30 -5.85
N THR A 355 2.45 -7.63 -4.60
CA THR A 355 3.71 -7.27 -3.97
C THR A 355 4.42 -8.54 -3.55
N PHE A 356 5.68 -8.69 -3.99
CA PHE A 356 6.61 -9.71 -3.55
C PHE A 356 7.67 -9.06 -2.68
N LEU A 357 7.73 -9.42 -1.41
CA LEU A 357 8.83 -9.04 -0.51
C LEU A 357 9.89 -10.14 -0.57
N PHE A 358 11.13 -9.76 -0.89
CA PHE A 358 12.31 -10.59 -0.75
C PHE A 358 13.06 -10.13 0.50
N ASP A 359 13.13 -10.99 1.50
CA ASP A 359 13.90 -10.78 2.72
C ASP A 359 15.25 -11.49 2.59
N LYS A 360 16.33 -10.70 2.54
CA LYS A 360 17.71 -11.21 2.40
C LYS A 360 18.28 -11.74 3.72
N THR A 361 17.71 -11.34 4.86
CA THR A 361 18.11 -11.81 6.20
C THR A 361 17.53 -13.19 6.50
N SER A 362 16.24 -13.44 6.20
CA SER A 362 15.64 -14.78 6.33
C SER A 362 15.76 -15.65 5.07
N ARG A 363 16.20 -15.09 3.94
CA ARG A 363 16.24 -15.73 2.60
C ARG A 363 14.88 -16.27 2.16
N THR A 364 13.82 -15.48 2.39
CA THR A 364 12.44 -15.84 2.05
C THR A 364 11.84 -14.91 0.99
N VAL A 365 10.79 -15.40 0.33
CA VAL A 365 9.89 -14.58 -0.49
C VAL A 365 8.48 -14.74 0.04
N SER A 366 7.82 -13.65 0.39
CA SER A 366 6.38 -13.61 0.66
C SER A 366 5.66 -12.86 -0.45
N THR A 367 4.49 -13.36 -0.86
CA THR A 367 3.59 -12.63 -1.75
C THR A 367 2.32 -12.20 -1.01
N TYR A 368 1.94 -10.95 -1.26
CA TYR A 368 0.75 -10.29 -0.73
C TYR A 368 -0.21 -9.98 -1.89
N MET A 369 -1.52 -10.07 -1.61
CA MET A 369 -2.60 -9.94 -2.59
C MET A 369 -3.70 -9.06 -2.00
N GLY A 370 -4.09 -7.98 -2.68
CA GLY A 370 -5.31 -7.22 -2.33
C GLY A 370 -5.26 -5.73 -2.67
N ASP A 371 -6.43 -5.10 -2.55
CA ASP A 371 -6.72 -3.70 -2.88
C ASP A 371 -6.15 -2.68 -1.85
N SER A 372 -5.07 -3.05 -1.17
CA SER A 372 -4.42 -2.28 -0.09
C SER A 372 -3.31 -1.37 -0.61
N ASP A 373 -3.19 -0.17 -0.04
CA ASP A 373 -2.15 0.78 -0.44
C ASP A 373 -0.73 0.23 -0.18
N ASN A 374 -0.05 -0.13 -1.27
CA ASN A 374 1.33 -0.59 -1.27
C ASN A 374 2.32 0.43 -0.69
N ALA A 375 1.99 1.74 -0.69
CA ALA A 375 2.82 2.75 -0.04
C ALA A 375 2.82 2.61 1.48
N SER A 376 1.66 2.29 2.09
CA SER A 376 1.55 2.04 3.53
C SER A 376 2.36 0.80 3.97
N PHE A 377 2.39 -0.25 3.15
CA PHE A 377 3.20 -1.46 3.40
C PHE A 377 4.70 -1.14 3.45
N VAL A 378 5.26 -0.53 2.40
CA VAL A 378 6.71 -0.26 2.36
C VAL A 378 7.12 0.81 3.39
N ARG A 379 6.22 1.76 3.72
CA ARG A 379 6.39 2.64 4.88
C ARG A 379 6.56 1.84 6.17
N SER A 380 5.62 0.95 6.51
CA SER A 380 5.71 0.18 7.76
C SER A 380 7.01 -0.62 7.93
N LEU A 381 7.60 -1.12 6.83
CA LEU A 381 8.93 -1.75 6.85
C LEU A 381 10.03 -0.73 7.18
N SER A 382 9.99 0.45 6.55
CA SER A 382 10.90 1.57 6.81
C SER A 382 10.77 2.12 8.24
N ASP A 383 9.55 2.19 8.77
CA ASP A 383 9.24 2.68 10.12
C ASP A 383 9.72 1.68 11.19
N CYS A 384 9.80 0.39 10.85
CA CYS A 384 10.49 -0.65 11.63
C CYS A 384 12.03 -0.60 11.49
N GLY A 385 12.59 0.42 10.84
CA GLY A 385 14.02 0.61 10.64
C GLY A 385 14.65 -0.27 9.54
N MET A 386 13.85 -1.03 8.79
CA MET A 386 14.37 -1.89 7.72
C MET A 386 14.81 -1.06 6.52
N LYS A 387 15.97 -1.38 5.94
CA LYS A 387 16.47 -0.74 4.71
C LYS A 387 16.13 -1.60 3.49
N GLY A 388 15.71 -0.97 2.40
CA GLY A 388 15.38 -1.72 1.19
C GLY A 388 15.33 -0.94 -0.11
N TYR A 389 14.95 -1.66 -1.16
CA TYR A 389 14.83 -1.12 -2.51
C TYR A 389 13.51 -1.55 -3.16
N ILE A 390 12.87 -0.64 -3.88
CA ILE A 390 11.60 -0.84 -4.56
C ILE A 390 11.82 -1.01 -6.07
N ILE A 391 11.35 -2.12 -6.62
CA ILE A 391 11.18 -2.32 -8.06
C ILE A 391 9.69 -2.22 -8.36
N TYR A 392 9.25 -1.04 -8.81
CA TYR A 392 7.85 -0.81 -9.16
C TYR A 392 7.64 -1.07 -10.66
N ASN A 393 6.84 -2.07 -11.02
CA ASN A 393 6.51 -2.39 -12.41
C ASN A 393 5.03 -2.17 -12.70
N VAL A 394 4.73 -1.08 -13.40
CA VAL A 394 3.34 -0.71 -13.76
C VAL A 394 2.76 -1.64 -14.82
N ALA A 395 1.47 -1.96 -14.66
CA ALA A 395 0.69 -2.71 -15.61
C ALA A 395 -0.10 -1.78 -16.54
N GLU A 396 -0.87 -0.84 -15.98
CA GLU A 396 -1.73 0.09 -16.71
C GLU A 396 -1.26 1.56 -16.56
N PRO A 397 -1.42 2.43 -17.58
CA PRO A 397 -0.81 3.76 -17.57
C PRO A 397 -1.16 4.68 -16.38
N ASP A 398 -2.28 4.38 -15.72
CA ASP A 398 -2.84 5.16 -14.60
C ASP A 398 -2.45 4.60 -13.21
N ASP A 399 -1.71 3.47 -13.14
CA ASP A 399 -1.13 2.92 -11.90
C ASP A 399 0.09 3.76 -11.42
N GLU A 400 -0.06 5.07 -11.18
CA GLU A 400 1.05 5.88 -10.66
C GLU A 400 1.42 5.43 -9.23
N PRO A 401 2.70 5.09 -8.92
CA PRO A 401 3.13 4.85 -7.55
C PRO A 401 2.92 6.13 -6.73
N SER A 402 2.29 5.99 -5.56
CA SER A 402 1.95 7.11 -4.68
C SER A 402 3.11 8.10 -4.49
N ASP A 403 2.78 9.39 -4.46
CA ASP A 403 3.67 10.52 -4.11
C ASP A 403 4.63 10.19 -2.96
N ASP A 404 4.13 9.40 -2.02
CA ASP A 404 4.75 8.91 -0.79
C ASP A 404 5.88 7.87 -0.94
N LEU A 405 6.10 7.33 -2.15
CA LEU A 405 7.13 6.31 -2.42
C LEU A 405 8.36 6.87 -3.17
N PRO A 406 9.60 6.47 -2.82
CA PRO A 406 9.95 5.63 -1.67
C PRO A 406 9.89 6.39 -0.33
N PRO A 407 9.76 5.69 0.81
CA PRO A 407 9.98 6.27 2.12
C PRO A 407 11.45 6.69 2.31
N ARG A 408 11.73 7.46 3.38
CA ARG A 408 13.11 7.84 3.73
C ARG A 408 13.94 6.58 4.02
N GLY A 409 15.17 6.50 3.50
CA GLY A 409 16.02 5.31 3.67
C GLY A 409 15.89 4.25 2.57
N TRP A 410 14.95 4.40 1.62
CA TRP A 410 14.68 3.39 0.58
C TRP A 410 14.92 3.92 -0.84
N GLY A 411 15.56 3.11 -1.70
CA GLY A 411 15.71 3.42 -3.12
C GLY A 411 14.50 2.95 -3.96
N MET A 412 14.28 3.54 -5.14
CA MET A 412 13.21 3.11 -6.06
C MET A 412 13.54 3.28 -7.54
N VAL A 413 13.34 2.19 -8.29
CA VAL A 413 13.24 2.20 -9.76
C VAL A 413 11.78 1.95 -10.18
N TRP A 414 11.32 2.68 -11.18
CA TRP A 414 9.98 2.52 -11.77
C TRP A 414 10.07 2.15 -13.26
N CYS A 415 9.58 0.96 -13.60
CA CYS A 415 9.36 0.50 -14.97
C CYS A 415 7.96 0.92 -15.45
N HIS A 416 7.88 1.88 -16.37
CA HIS A 416 6.60 2.42 -16.88
C HIS A 416 6.30 1.96 -18.33
N PRO A 417 5.11 1.41 -18.63
CA PRO A 417 4.68 1.11 -19.99
C PRO A 417 4.28 2.40 -20.72
N HIS A 418 4.92 2.66 -21.86
CA HIS A 418 4.87 3.98 -22.50
C HIS A 418 3.50 4.29 -23.13
N SER A 419 2.71 5.15 -22.49
CA SER A 419 1.56 5.83 -23.10
C SER A 419 2.00 7.07 -23.91
N ARG A 420 1.24 7.47 -24.93
CA ARG A 420 1.58 8.62 -25.80
C ARG A 420 0.94 9.91 -25.31
N GLY A 421 1.68 10.68 -24.50
CA GLY A 421 1.37 12.10 -24.21
C GLY A 421 1.96 12.63 -22.91
N THR A 422 2.08 11.77 -21.91
CA THR A 422 2.26 12.07 -20.48
C THR A 422 3.69 12.43 -20.06
N ASN A 423 4.73 11.74 -20.55
CA ASN A 423 6.11 11.80 -20.02
C ASN A 423 6.70 13.22 -19.83
N LYS A 424 6.30 14.22 -20.64
CA LYS A 424 6.86 15.59 -20.56
C LYS A 424 6.29 16.46 -19.44
N GLU A 425 5.15 16.10 -18.84
CA GLU A 425 4.64 16.77 -17.63
C GLU A 425 5.15 16.11 -16.35
N TRP A 426 5.17 14.77 -16.26
CA TRP A 426 5.48 14.07 -15.02
C TRP A 426 6.89 14.31 -14.49
N VAL A 427 7.91 14.27 -15.37
CA VAL A 427 9.31 14.58 -15.01
C VAL A 427 9.43 15.98 -14.39
N LYS A 428 8.60 16.94 -14.84
CA LYS A 428 8.57 18.30 -14.29
C LYS A 428 7.80 18.43 -12.98
N ARG A 429 6.86 17.53 -12.68
CA ARG A 429 6.04 17.60 -11.45
C ARG A 429 6.69 16.91 -10.24
N ARG A 430 7.53 15.89 -10.43
CA ARG A 430 7.99 15.00 -9.34
C ARG A 430 9.51 14.83 -9.18
N GLY A 431 10.33 15.56 -9.94
CA GLY A 431 11.80 15.59 -9.76
C GLY A 431 12.54 14.28 -10.08
N ALA A 432 11.86 13.28 -10.67
CA ALA A 432 12.48 12.03 -11.11
C ALA A 432 13.52 12.28 -12.21
N THR A 433 14.60 11.48 -12.20
CA THR A 433 15.64 11.54 -13.25
C THR A 433 15.46 10.36 -14.21
N GLN A 434 15.52 10.64 -15.51
CA GLN A 434 15.50 9.66 -16.60
C GLN A 434 16.86 8.94 -16.73
#